data_AF-A0A350F1F7-F1
#
_entry.id   AF-A0A350F1F7-F1
#
_cell.length_a   1.000
_cell.length_b   1.000
_cell.length_c   1.000
_cell.angle_alpha   90.00
_cell.angle_beta   90.00
_cell.angle_gamma   90.00
#
_symmetry.space_group_name_H-M   'P 1'
#
loop_
_entity.id
_entity.type
_entity.pdbx_description
1 polymer ?
#
loop_
_entity_poly.entity_id
_entity_poly.type
_entity_poly.pdbx_seq_one_letter_code
_entity_poly.pdbx_strand_id
1 'polypeptide(L)' 'MRPVDLQTIGNELAIKWDDGSEAFIPLELLRRGCPCAGCKGEMDIFGTVYKGPDKPLSPQSVQLRKLGLVGGY' A
#
# COMPACT_ATOMS: atom_id res chain seq x y z
N MET A 1 -6.28 18.01 -1.14
CA MET A 1 -5.32 17.09 -0.51
C MET A 1 -4.74 16.17 -1.56
N ARG A 2 -3.77 16.68 -2.31
CA ARG A 2 -2.96 15.97 -3.29
C ARG A 2 -1.57 15.75 -2.69
N PRO A 3 -0.99 14.56 -2.82
CA PRO A 3 0.40 14.35 -2.40
C PRO A 3 1.32 15.16 -3.33
N VAL A 4 2.16 16.02 -2.74
CA VAL A 4 3.14 16.85 -3.45
C VAL A 4 4.53 16.23 -3.46
N ASP A 5 4.84 15.44 -2.43
CA ASP A 5 6.12 14.75 -2.31
C ASP A 5 5.92 13.39 -1.62
N LEU A 6 6.68 12.40 -2.08
CA LEU A 6 6.64 11.05 -1.55
C LEU A 6 8.05 10.48 -1.50
N GLN A 7 8.50 10.06 -0.33
CA GLN A 7 9.84 9.56 -0.11
C GLN A 7 9.86 8.33 0.79
N THR A 8 10.80 7.43 0.57
CA THR A 8 11.06 6.31 1.49
C THR A 8 12.21 6.66 2.42
N ILE A 9 11.95 6.65 3.72
CA ILE A 9 12.93 6.90 4.76
C ILE A 9 13.09 5.61 5.57
N GLY A 10 14.18 4.88 5.32
CA GLY A 10 14.37 3.55 5.93
C GLY A 10 13.23 2.59 5.59
N ASN A 11 12.46 2.20 6.61
CA ASN A 11 11.31 1.28 6.49
C ASN A 11 9.96 2.00 6.52
N GLU A 12 9.93 3.31 6.29
CA GLU A 12 8.72 4.14 6.33
C GLU A 12 8.54 4.91 5.01
N LEU A 13 7.27 5.16 4.67
CA LEU A 13 6.86 6.02 3.57
C LEU A 13 6.47 7.39 4.15
N ALA A 14 7.25 8.41 3.80
CA ALA A 14 6.93 9.80 4.05
C ALA A 14 6.07 10.35 2.91
N ILE A 15 4.95 11.00 3.27
CA ILE A 15 4.02 11.64 2.35
C ILE A 15 3.85 13.08 2.78
N LYS A 16 4.04 14.02 1.85
CA LYS A 16 3.72 15.43 2.05
C LYS A 16 2.53 15.82 1.19
N TRP A 17 1.57 16.53 1.76
CA TRP A 17 0.37 17.02 1.07
C TRP A 17 0.43 18.52 0.77
N ASP A 18 -0.44 18.95 -0.15
CA ASP A 18 -0.53 20.35 -0.59
C ASP A 18 -0.94 21.33 0.53
N ASP A 19 -1.64 20.86 1.56
CA ASP A 19 -2.03 21.65 2.73
C ASP A 19 -0.89 21.80 3.76
N GLY A 20 0.27 21.18 3.50
CA GLY A 20 1.44 21.21 4.39
C GLY A 20 1.45 20.09 5.43
N SER A 21 0.40 19.27 5.53
CA SER A 21 0.41 18.06 6.34
C SER A 21 1.48 17.08 5.85
N GLU A 22 2.02 16.31 6.80
CA GLU A 22 3.00 15.25 6.56
C GLU A 22 2.56 13.98 7.30
N ALA A 23 2.79 12.82 6.69
CA ALA A 23 2.62 11.53 7.36
C ALA A 23 3.76 10.59 7.08
N PHE A 24 4.03 9.76 8.07
CA PHE A 24 5.03 8.71 8.04
C PHE A 24 4.29 7.40 8.28
N ILE A 25 4.34 6.51 7.29
CA ILE A 25 3.60 5.25 7.33
C ILE A 25 4.60 4.09 7.24
N PRO A 26 4.65 3.19 8.23
CA PRO A 26 5.51 2.01 8.15
C PRO A 26 5.17 1.13 6.95
N LEU A 27 6.18 0.70 6.20
CA LEU A 27 5.98 -0.16 5.03
C LEU A 27 5.36 -1.51 5.43
N GLU A 28 5.62 -1.99 6.65
CA GLU A 28 4.96 -3.20 7.19
C GLU A 28 3.45 -3.02 7.30
N LEU A 29 2.99 -1.86 7.75
CA LEU A 29 1.57 -1.57 7.90
C LEU A 29 0.90 -1.53 6.53
N LEU A 30 1.53 -0.90 5.53
CA LEU A 30 1.05 -0.91 4.15
C LEU A 30 0.98 -2.34 3.58
N ARG A 31 2.00 -3.17 3.82
CA ARG A 31 2.03 -4.54 3.31
C ARG A 31 0.96 -5.43 3.93
N ARG A 32 0.69 -5.27 5.23
CA ARG A 32 -0.39 -5.97 5.95
C ARG A 32 -1.78 -5.47 5.54
N GLY A 33 -1.89 -4.20 5.17
CA GLY A 33 -3.11 -3.58 4.65
C GLY A 33 -3.38 -3.78 3.16
N CYS A 34 -2.56 -4.56 2.44
CA CYS A 34 -2.61 -4.63 0.97
C CYS A 34 -4.01 -4.99 0.45
N PRO A 35 -4.63 -4.15 -0.39
CA PRO A 35 -6.01 -4.33 -0.86
C PRO A 35 -6.14 -5.26 -2.08
N CYS A 36 -5.05 -5.88 -2.54
CA CYS A 36 -5.10 -6.70 -3.75
C CYS A 36 -5.90 -8.00 -3.55
N ALA A 37 -6.42 -8.55 -4.64
CA ALA A 37 -7.16 -9.82 -4.65
C ALA A 37 -6.36 -10.99 -4.04
N GLY A 38 -5.03 -10.99 -4.17
CA GLY A 38 -4.20 -12.01 -3.53
C GLY A 38 -4.19 -11.93 -1.99
N CYS A 39 -4.29 -10.73 -1.41
CA CYS A 39 -4.22 -10.53 0.04
C CYS A 39 -5.60 -10.51 0.71
N LYS A 40 -6.54 -9.73 0.16
CA LYS A 40 -7.90 -9.60 0.70
C LYS A 40 -8.94 -10.48 0.01
N GLY A 41 -8.63 -11.05 -1.14
CA GLY A 41 -9.61 -11.75 -1.98
C GLY A 41 -10.36 -10.79 -2.89
N GLU A 42 -10.89 -11.33 -3.98
CA GLU A 42 -11.88 -10.65 -4.83
C GLU A 42 -13.27 -11.12 -4.42
N MET A 43 -14.19 -10.17 -4.20
CA MET A 43 -15.58 -10.47 -3.89
C MET A 43 -16.41 -10.36 -5.17
N ASP A 44 -17.12 -11.43 -5.51
CA ASP A 44 -18.09 -11.44 -6.61
C ASP A 44 -19.46 -10.86 -6.18
N ILE A 45 -20.34 -10.57 -7.15
CA ILE A 45 -21.71 -10.07 -6.93
C ILE A 45 -22.55 -10.96 -5.99
N PHE A 46 -22.26 -12.26 -5.91
CA PHE A 46 -22.92 -13.19 -4.99
C PHE A 46 -22.30 -13.22 -3.59
N GLY A 47 -21.34 -12.35 -3.29
CA GLY A 47 -20.66 -12.27 -1.99
C GLY A 47 -19.61 -13.35 -1.75
N THR A 48 -19.29 -14.17 -2.75
CA THR A 48 -18.23 -15.17 -2.64
C THR A 48 -16.87 -14.49 -2.76
N VAL A 49 -15.99 -14.74 -1.78
CA VAL A 49 -14.62 -14.20 -1.77
C VAL A 49 -13.64 -15.26 -2.29
N TYR A 50 -13.05 -14.98 -3.45
CA TYR A 50 -12.00 -15.81 -4.03
C TYR A 50 -10.64 -15.30 -3.57
N LYS A 51 -9.96 -16.08 -2.72
CA LYS A 51 -8.62 -15.78 -2.22
C LYS A 51 -7.73 -17.01 -2.36
N GLY A 52 -6.52 -16.80 -2.86
CA GLY A 52 -5.48 -17.83 -2.88
C GLY A 52 -5.02 -18.23 -1.47
N PRO A 53 -4.20 -19.29 -1.34
CA PRO A 53 -3.66 -19.71 -0.05
C PRO A 53 -2.82 -18.60 0.59
N ASP A 54 -2.86 -18.54 1.93
CA ASP A 54 -2.06 -17.57 2.67
C ASP A 54 -0.56 -17.88 2.49
N LYS A 55 0.21 -16.83 2.18
CA LYS A 55 1.66 -16.94 1.98
C LYS A 55 2.36 -16.10 3.04
N PRO A 56 3.30 -16.68 3.81
CA PRO A 56 3.99 -15.93 4.85
C PRO A 56 4.77 -14.76 4.24
N LEU A 57 4.69 -13.60 4.91
CA LEU A 57 5.42 -12.40 4.53
C LEU A 57 6.90 -12.58 4.89
N SER A 58 7.77 -12.53 3.89
CA SER A 58 9.22 -12.45 4.10
C SER A 58 9.66 -11.01 4.36
N PRO A 59 10.84 -10.76 4.95
CA PRO A 59 11.38 -9.40 5.11
C PRO A 59 11.47 -8.63 3.78
N GLN A 60 11.75 -9.32 2.68
CA GLN A 60 11.79 -8.74 1.33
C GLN A 60 10.40 -8.31 0.82
N SER A 61 9.32 -8.88 1.37
CA SER A 61 7.95 -8.55 0.98
C SER A 61 7.51 -7.15 1.45
N VAL A 62 8.26 -6.55 2.37
CA VAL A 62 8.01 -5.22 2.95
C VAL A 62 8.80 -4.12 2.22
N GLN A 63 9.80 -4.48 1.41
CA GLN A 63 10.64 -3.51 0.72
C GLN A 63 9.88 -2.83 -0.42
N LEU A 64 9.82 -1.49 -0.40
CA LEU A 64 9.22 -0.73 -1.49
C LEU A 64 10.14 -0.78 -2.72
N ARG A 65 9.64 -1.37 -3.81
CA ARG A 65 10.40 -1.53 -5.07
C ARG A 65 10.17 -0.39 -6.05
N LYS A 66 8.94 0.13 -6.09
CA LYS A 66 8.52 1.16 -7.03
C LYS A 66 7.42 2.00 -6.40
N LEU A 67 7.49 3.30 -6.61
CA LEU A 67 6.43 4.24 -6.29
C LEU A 67 6.12 5.05 -7.54
N GLY A 68 4.82 5.29 -7.77
CA GLY A 68 4.37 6.13 -8.86
C GLY A 68 2.96 6.61 -8.58
N LEU A 69 2.71 7.90 -8.80
CA LEU A 69 1.37 8.45 -8.78
C LEU A 69 0.61 7.94 -10.00
N VAL A 70 -0.59 7.40 -9.78
CA VAL A 70 -1.48 6.89 -10.82
C VAL A 70 -2.80 7.65 -10.73
N GLY A 71 -3.30 8.12 -11.86
CA GLY A 71 -4.42 9.06 -11.92
C GLY A 71 -3.94 10.52 -11.75
N GLY A 72 -4.48 11.42 -12.56
CA GLY A 72 -4.01 12.81 -12.65
C GLY A 72 -5.06 13.75 -13.26
N TYR A 73 -6.33 13.52 -12.92
CA TYR A 73 -7.45 14.37 -13.33
C TYR A 73 -7.63 15.54 -12.35
#